data_AF-A0A6B1AU56-F1
#
_entry.id   AF-A0A6B1AU56-F1
#
_cell.length_a   1.000
_cell.length_b   1.000
_cell.length_c   1.000
_cell.angle_alpha   90.00
_cell.angle_beta   90.00
_cell.angle_gamma   90.00
#
_symmetry.space_group_name_H-M   'P 1'
#
loop_
_entity.id
_entity.type
_entity.pdbx_description
1 polymer ?
#
loop_
_entity_poly.entity_id
_entity_poly.type
_entity_poly.pdbx_seq_one_letter_code
_entity_poly.pdbx_strand_id
1 'polypeptide(L)' 'MVDGKYVLWIEGDDGTWEGVEGAGDLRFLNHSRSPNVFFDGLDLYALRDISPGEELLFDYGEDWSDTP' A
#
# COMPACT_ATOMS: atom_id res chain seq x y z
N MET A 1 10.60 -7.15 14.89
CA MET A 1 9.78 -6.51 13.84
C MET A 1 8.35 -6.85 14.18
N VAL A 2 7.48 -5.86 14.32
CA VAL A 2 6.13 -6.07 14.85
C VAL A 2 5.17 -5.88 13.70
N ASP A 3 4.47 -6.94 13.33
CA ASP A 3 3.27 -6.85 12.52
C ASP A 3 2.29 -5.86 13.18
N GLY A 4 1.58 -5.08 12.37
CA GLY A 4 0.76 -3.99 12.87
C GLY A 4 -0.06 -3.30 11.79
N LYS A 5 -1.14 -2.65 12.22
CA LYS A 5 -2.16 -2.06 11.35
C LYS A 5 -1.63 -1.11 10.27
N TYR A 6 -0.54 -0.39 10.55
CA TYR A 6 0.02 0.62 9.66
C TYR A 6 1.42 0.25 9.16
N VAL A 7 1.74 -1.04 9.10
CA VAL A 7 3.00 -1.52 8.56
C VAL A 7 2.86 -1.78 7.06
N LEU A 8 3.69 -1.12 6.26
CA LEU A 8 3.86 -1.44 4.84
C LEU A 8 4.99 -2.47 4.70
N TRP A 9 4.70 -3.59 4.03
CA TRP A 9 5.70 -4.60 3.71
C TRP A 9 6.26 -4.33 2.31
N ILE A 10 7.58 -4.15 2.23
CA ILE A 10 8.29 -3.86 0.99
C ILE A 10 9.21 -5.05 0.70
N GLU A 11 9.15 -5.54 -0.54
CA GLU A 11 10.09 -6.54 -1.04
C GLU A 11 11.35 -5.85 -1.54
N GLY A 12 12.51 -6.23 -1.02
CA GLY A 12 13.81 -5.81 -1.50
C GLY A 12 14.29 -6.64 -2.69
N ASP A 13 15.29 -6.13 -3.43
CA ASP A 13 15.86 -6.77 -4.62
C ASP A 13 16.43 -8.19 -4.38
N ASP A 14 16.75 -8.52 -3.12
CA ASP A 14 17.24 -9.83 -2.69
C ASP A 14 16.14 -10.80 -2.24
N GLY A 15 14.87 -10.41 -2.38
CA GLY A 15 13.69 -11.18 -1.95
C GLY A 15 13.44 -11.11 -0.44
N THR A 16 14.14 -10.24 0.29
CA THR A 16 13.84 -9.97 1.70
C THR A 16 12.65 -9.02 1.82
N TRP A 17 11.92 -9.14 2.93
CA TRP A 17 10.79 -8.27 3.24
C TRP A 17 11.13 -7.36 4.41
N GLU A 18 10.95 -6.06 4.23
CA GLU A 18 11.10 -5.05 5.29
C GLU A 18 9.74 -4.45 5.64
N GLY A 19 9.43 -4.43 6.93
CA GLY A 19 8.22 -3.80 7.45
C GLY A 19 8.52 -2.37 7.88
N VAL A 20 7.85 -1.40 7.25
CA VAL A 20 8.01 0.03 7.54
C VAL A 20 6.77 0.56 8.26
N GLU A 21 6.96 1.15 9.44
CA GLU A 21 5.88 1.75 10.22
C GLU A 21 5.43 3.09 9.60
N GLY A 22 4.17 3.15 9.19
CA GLY A 22 3.55 4.34 8.60
C GLY A 22 3.34 5.46 9.60
N ALA A 23 4.20 6.48 9.57
CA ALA A 23 4.08 7.67 10.41
C ALA A 23 3.30 8.84 9.75
N GLY A 24 3.19 8.87 8.42
CA GLY A 24 2.58 9.95 7.64
C GLY A 24 1.13 9.72 7.22
N ASP A 25 0.58 10.61 6.38
CA ASP A 25 -0.82 10.55 5.93
C ASP A 25 -1.14 9.32 5.09
N LEU A 26 -0.13 8.74 4.41
CA LEU A 26 -0.29 7.52 3.61
C LEU A 26 -0.68 6.29 4.44
N ARG A 27 -0.59 6.33 5.77
CA ARG A 27 -1.08 5.24 6.64
C ARG A 27 -2.61 5.07 6.61
N PHE A 28 -3.32 6.04 6.02
CA PHE A 28 -4.78 6.04 5.93
C PHE A 28 -5.30 5.58 4.57
N LEU A 29 -4.41 5.21 3.64
CA LEU A 29 -4.85 4.59 2.38
C LEU A 29 -5.59 3.29 2.71
N ASN A 30 -6.72 3.06 2.06
CA ASN A 30 -7.52 1.86 2.25
C ASN A 30 -7.22 0.81 1.17
N HIS A 31 -7.64 -0.42 1.44
CA HIS A 31 -7.52 -1.55 0.53
C HIS A 31 -8.48 -1.43 -0.66
N SER A 32 -8.03 -1.83 -1.84
CA SER A 32 -8.91 -2.37 -2.89
C SER A 32 -8.15 -3.29 -3.84
N ARG A 33 -8.83 -4.30 -4.37
CA ARG A 33 -8.36 -5.16 -5.49
C ARG A 33 -8.42 -4.48 -6.86
N SER A 34 -9.02 -3.29 -6.94
CA SER A 34 -8.98 -2.41 -8.11
C SER A 34 -8.33 -1.06 -7.74
N PRO A 35 -7.05 -1.06 -7.32
CA PRO A 35 -6.40 0.12 -6.78
C PRO A 35 -6.18 1.19 -7.87
N ASN A 36 -6.00 2.43 -7.43
CA ASN A 36 -5.60 3.54 -8.30
C ASN A 36 -4.17 4.05 -8.00
N VAL A 37 -3.53 3.52 -6.95
CA VAL A 37 -2.14 3.78 -6.58
C VAL A 37 -1.40 2.49 -6.22
N PHE A 38 -0.07 2.51 -6.30
CA PHE A 38 0.83 1.40 -5.95
C PHE A 38 2.11 1.93 -5.31
N PHE A 39 2.69 1.17 -4.37
CA PHE A 39 3.98 1.47 -3.76
C PHE A 39 5.12 0.77 -4.49
N ASP A 40 6.09 1.55 -4.96
CA ASP A 40 7.40 1.03 -5.37
C ASP A 40 8.42 1.49 -4.32
N GLY A 41 8.85 0.56 -3.48
CA GLY A 41 9.55 0.89 -2.24
C GLY A 41 8.69 1.77 -1.32
N LEU A 42 9.18 2.98 -1.03
CA LEU A 42 8.48 3.98 -0.19
C LEU A 42 7.77 5.07 -1.00
N ASP A 43 7.86 5.00 -2.32
CA ASP A 43 7.26 5.98 -3.21
C ASP A 43 5.88 5.50 -3.70
N LEU A 44 4.89 6.38 -3.65
CA LEU A 44 3.52 6.09 -4.07
C LEU A 44 3.29 6.64 -5.49
N TYR A 45 2.94 5.75 -6.41
CA TYR A 45 2.68 6.08 -7.81
C TYR A 45 1.21 5.90 -8.18
N ALA A 46 0.69 6.75 -9.05
CA ALA A 46 -0.64 6.59 -9.63
C ALA A 46 -0.62 5.56 -10.77
N LEU A 47 -1.59 4.65 -10.76
CA LEU A 47 -1.78 3.64 -11.82
C LEU A 47 -2.63 4.15 -12.99
N ARG A 48 -3.37 5.24 -12.76
CA ARG A 48 -4.25 5.90 -13.73
C ARG A 48 -4.46 7.35 -13.32
N ASP A 49 -5.14 8.13 -14.16
CA ASP A 49 -5.60 9.47 -13.78
C ASP A 49 -6.52 9.41 -12.55
N ILE A 50 -6.35 10.37 -11.64
CA ILE A 50 -7.08 10.47 -10.37
C ILE A 50 -7.73 11.85 -10.30
N SER A 51 -9.04 11.89 -10.11
CA SER A 51 -9.77 13.17 -10.03
C SER A 51 -9.66 13.80 -8.63
N PRO A 52 -9.72 15.13 -8.49
CA PRO A 52 -9.77 15.77 -7.18
C PRO A 52 -10.93 15.24 -6.31
N GLY A 53 -10.61 14.79 -5.10
CA GLY A 53 -11.58 14.22 -4.15
C GLY A 53 -11.85 12.72 -4.33
N GLU A 54 -11.23 12.07 -5.32
CA GLU A 54 -11.24 10.62 -5.43
C GLU A 54 -10.38 9.99 -4.32
N GLU A 55 -10.88 8.92 -3.70
CA GLU A 55 -10.14 8.18 -2.67
C GLU A 55 -8.95 7.45 -3.29
N LEU A 56 -7.80 7.52 -2.62
CA LEU A 56 -6.61 6.76 -2.99
C LEU A 56 -6.68 5.37 -2.36
N LEU A 57 -6.66 4.33 -3.19
CA LEU A 57 -6.81 2.93 -2.80
C LEU A 57 -5.62 2.11 -3.31
N PHE A 58 -5.04 1.28 -2.45
CA PHE A 58 -3.92 0.40 -2.77
C PHE A 58 -4.25 -1.07 -2.45
N ASP A 59 -3.55 -2.01 -3.07
CA ASP A 59 -3.71 -3.43 -2.75
C ASP A 59 -2.87 -3.78 -1.51
N TYR A 60 -3.49 -4.39 -0.50
CA TYR A 60 -2.81 -4.77 0.76
C TYR A 60 -2.02 -6.07 0.61
N GLY A 61 -2.21 -6.78 -0.52
CA GLY A 61 -1.59 -8.06 -0.80
C GLY A 61 -2.54 -9.24 -0.56
N GLU A 62 -1.99 -10.44 -0.73
CA GLU A 62 -2.75 -11.70 -0.82
C GLU A 62 -3.54 -12.05 0.45
N ASP A 63 -3.10 -11.60 1.63
CA ASP A 63 -3.84 -11.81 2.88
C ASP A 63 -5.23 -11.15 2.89
N TRP A 64 -5.46 -10.21 1.96
CA TRP A 64 -6.72 -9.50 1.79
C TRP A 64 -7.42 -9.86 0.46
N SER A 65 -7.02 -10.96 -0.21
CA SER A 65 -7.55 -11.35 -1.52
C SER A 65 -9.08 -11.52 -1.56
N ASP A 66 -9.69 -11.88 -0.43
CA ASP A 66 -11.14 -12.07 -0.29
C ASP A 66 -11.89 -10.77 0.05
N THR A 67 -11.17 -9.67 0.24
CA THR A 67 -11.73 -8.33 0.49
C THR A 67 -11.71 -7.52 -0.81
N PRO A 68 -12.80 -6.83 -1.18
CA PRO A 68 -12.85 -6.01 -2.40
C PRO A 68 -11.91 -4.79 -2.37
#